data_AF-A0A1W6SQY2-F1
#
_entry.id   AF-A0A1W6SQY2-F1
#
_cell.length_a   1.000
_cell.length_b   1.000
_cell.length_c   1.000
_cell.angle_alpha   90.00
_cell.angle_beta   90.00
_cell.angle_gamma   90.00
#
_symmetry.space_group_name_H-M   'P 1'
#
loop_
_entity.id
_entity.type
_entity.pdbx_description
1 polymer ?
#
loop_
_entity_poly.entity_id
_entity_poly.type
_entity_poly.pdbx_seq_one_letter_code
_entity_poly.pdbx_strand_id
1 'polypeptide(L)'
;MESKPITNTDNIINSRDLLTRINWLKQALNYRFSEEYSRELKALNAFERNIEPVASSSTYEPGADLIRDNYIEEYKEAMEKPDMAEDSKAAFSPVDFNGVIYWLRH
;
A
#
# COMPACT_ATOMS: atom_id res chain seq x y z
N MET A 1 -11.24 -10.81 -13.78
CA MET A 1 -10.29 -11.64 -13.01
C MET A 1 -10.35 -11.17 -11.57
N GLU A 2 -10.42 -12.09 -10.61
CA GLU A 2 -10.40 -11.75 -9.18
C GLU A 2 -9.00 -11.21 -8.84
N SER A 3 -8.93 -10.04 -8.19
CA SER A 3 -7.65 -9.53 -7.67
C SER A 3 -7.26 -10.35 -6.43
N LYS A 4 -5.97 -10.45 -6.11
CA LYS A 4 -5.54 -11.11 -4.87
C LYS A 4 -5.96 -10.28 -3.65
N PRO A 5 -6.31 -10.92 -2.51
CA PRO A 5 -6.58 -10.18 -1.28
C PRO A 5 -5.31 -9.45 -0.83
N ILE A 6 -5.47 -8.22 -0.33
CA ILE A 6 -4.38 -7.44 0.25
C ILE A 6 -4.50 -7.47 1.76
N THR A 7 -3.42 -7.85 2.42
CA THR A 7 -3.37 -7.99 3.87
C THR A 7 -2.13 -7.31 4.45
N ASN A 8 -2.10 -7.08 5.76
CA ASN A 8 -0.96 -6.47 6.44
C ASN A 8 0.22 -7.44 6.65
N THR A 9 0.23 -8.57 5.94
CA THR A 9 1.34 -9.53 5.95
C THR A 9 2.26 -9.36 4.74
N ASP A 10 1.81 -8.67 3.70
CA ASP A 10 2.59 -8.41 2.50
C ASP A 10 3.74 -7.44 2.79
N ASN A 11 4.96 -7.78 2.36
CA ASN A 11 6.15 -6.94 2.61
C ASN A 11 6.14 -5.64 1.81
N ILE A 12 5.53 -5.67 0.62
CA ILE A 12 5.39 -4.52 -0.27
C ILE A 12 3.94 -4.49 -0.76
N ILE A 13 3.28 -3.35 -0.61
CA ILE A 13 1.95 -3.10 -1.16
C ILE A 13 2.09 -1.96 -2.16
N ASN A 14 1.71 -2.19 -3.41
CA ASN A 14 1.69 -1.13 -4.41
C ASN A 14 0.37 -0.35 -4.34
N SER A 15 0.44 0.98 -4.35
CA SER A 15 -0.75 1.86 -4.27
C SER A 15 -1.73 1.62 -5.41
N ARG A 16 -1.24 1.28 -6.61
CA ARG A 16 -2.09 0.94 -7.76
C ARG A 16 -2.87 -0.35 -7.52
N ASP A 17 -2.24 -1.36 -6.95
CA ASP A 17 -2.88 -2.64 -6.63
C ASP A 17 -3.89 -2.47 -5.50
N LEU A 18 -3.56 -1.66 -4.49
CA LEU A 18 -4.46 -1.26 -3.40
C LEU A 18 -5.74 -0.62 -3.93
N LEU A 19 -5.61 0.43 -4.76
CA LEU A 19 -6.76 1.12 -5.36
C LEU A 19 -7.58 0.19 -6.29
N THR A 20 -6.89 -0.65 -7.06
CA THR A 20 -7.52 -1.66 -7.93
C THR A 20 -8.34 -2.65 -7.09
N ARG A 21 -7.78 -3.13 -5.98
CA ARG A 21 -8.46 -4.07 -5.07
C ARG A 21 -9.66 -3.43 -4.38
N ILE A 22 -9.53 -2.20 -3.89
CA ILE A 22 -10.66 -1.45 -3.31
C ILE A 22 -11.80 -1.30 -4.32
N ASN A 23 -11.49 -0.90 -5.56
CA ASN A 23 -12.51 -0.74 -6.60
C ASN A 23 -13.19 -2.07 -6.96
N TRP A 24 -12.40 -3.14 -7.05
CA TRP A 24 -12.94 -4.49 -7.30
C TRP A 24 -13.86 -4.96 -6.17
N LEU A 25 -13.48 -4.77 -4.90
CA LEU A 25 -14.29 -5.15 -3.75
C LEU A 25 -15.62 -4.38 -3.71
N LYS A 26 -15.61 -3.08 -4.03
CA LYS A 26 -16.83 -2.26 -4.14
C LYS A 26 -17.79 -2.84 -5.19
N GLN A 27 -17.28 -3.25 -6.36
CA GLN A 27 -18.09 -3.87 -7.40
C GLN A 27 -18.60 -5.26 -7.01
N ALA A 28 -17.75 -6.10 -6.42
CA ALA A 28 -18.10 -7.45 -5.99
C ALA A 28 -19.21 -7.42 -4.93
N LEU A 29 -19.09 -6.54 -3.93
CA LEU A 29 -20.09 -6.37 -2.86
C LEU A 29 -21.42 -5.80 -3.35
N ASN A 30 -21.41 -4.99 -4.41
CA ASN A 30 -22.63 -4.51 -5.03
C ASN A 30 -23.40 -5.65 -5.74
N TYR A 31 -22.69 -6.66 -6.23
CA TYR A 31 -23.30 -7.82 -6.88
C TYR A 31 -23.73 -8.91 -5.88
N ARG A 32 -22.90 -9.21 -4.88
CA ARG A 32 -23.18 -10.21 -3.85
C ARG A 32 -22.53 -9.81 -2.53
N PHE A 33 -23.32 -9.84 -1.47
CA PHE A 33 -22.79 -9.64 -0.13
C PHE A 33 -21.81 -10.76 0.26
N SER A 34 -20.66 -10.35 0.81
CA SER A 34 -19.65 -11.22 1.41
C SER A 34 -19.09 -10.52 2.63
N GLU A 35 -19.14 -11.18 3.79
CA GLU A 35 -18.56 -10.64 5.02
C GLU A 35 -17.04 -10.47 4.89
N GLU A 36 -16.36 -11.43 4.27
CA GLU A 36 -14.91 -11.39 4.06
C GLU A 36 -14.52 -10.18 3.21
N TYR A 37 -15.20 -9.97 2.09
CA TYR A 37 -14.94 -8.81 1.21
C TYR A 37 -15.31 -7.49 1.89
N SER A 38 -16.35 -7.48 2.72
CA SER A 38 -16.75 -6.29 3.48
C SER A 38 -15.69 -5.92 4.54
N ARG A 39 -15.14 -6.92 5.23
CA ARG A 39 -14.06 -6.73 6.22
C ARG A 39 -12.78 -6.26 5.56
N GLU A 40 -12.40 -6.88 4.45
CA GLU A 40 -11.24 -6.46 3.67
C GLU A 40 -11.41 -5.03 3.17
N LEU A 41 -12.54 -4.71 2.53
CA LEU A 41 -12.81 -3.35 2.02
C LEU A 41 -12.77 -2.31 3.15
N LYS A 42 -13.30 -2.64 4.34
CA LYS A 42 -13.23 -1.74 5.50
C LYS A 42 -11.79 -1.49 5.94
N ALA A 43 -10.96 -2.53 5.99
CA ALA A 43 -9.55 -2.41 6.34
C ALA A 43 -8.77 -1.60 5.29
N LEU A 44 -8.98 -1.87 4.00
CA LEU A 44 -8.27 -1.16 2.93
C LEU A 44 -8.68 0.32 2.81
N ASN A 45 -9.96 0.67 3.02
CA ASN A 45 -10.36 2.09 3.09
C ASN A 45 -9.79 2.79 4.33
N ALA A 46 -9.64 2.09 5.46
CA ALA A 46 -8.99 2.67 6.64
C ALA A 46 -7.50 2.93 6.36
N PHE A 47 -6.84 1.98 5.69
CA PHE A 47 -5.45 2.13 5.27
C PHE A 47 -5.27 3.30 4.28
N GLU A 48 -6.12 3.40 3.25
CA GLU A 48 -6.11 4.52 2.29
C GLU A 48 -6.22 5.88 2.99
N ARG A 49 -7.14 6.01 3.95
CA ARG A 49 -7.30 7.25 4.75
C ARG A 49 -6.08 7.60 5.58
N ASN A 50 -5.31 6.62 6.01
CA ASN A 50 -4.05 6.85 6.73
C ASN A 50 -2.93 7.29 5.78
N ILE A 51 -3.05 7.00 4.47
CA ILE A 51 -2.10 7.42 3.44
C ILE A 51 -2.33 8.87 3.02
N GLU A 52 -3.60 9.30 2.87
CA GLU A 52 -3.99 10.66 2.47
C GLU A 52 -3.21 11.81 3.17
N PRO A 53 -2.97 11.82 4.49
CA PRO A 53 -2.27 12.92 5.15
C PRO A 53 -0.76 12.95 4.87
N VAL A 54 -0.16 11.82 4.48
CA VAL A 54 1.28 11.73 4.22
C VAL A 54 1.61 11.73 2.74
N ALA A 55 0.65 11.37 1.89
CA ALA A 55 0.74 11.41 0.45
C ALA A 55 0.57 12.83 -0.10
N SER A 56 1.46 13.27 -0.99
CA SER A 56 1.11 14.36 -1.90
C SER A 56 0.33 13.78 -3.08
N SER A 57 -0.55 14.58 -3.70
CA SER A 57 -1.29 14.18 -4.90
C SER A 57 -0.40 13.72 -6.06
N SER A 58 0.90 14.09 -6.03
CA SER A 58 1.93 13.65 -6.98
C SER A 58 2.70 12.39 -6.56
N THR A 59 2.75 12.04 -5.27
CA THR A 59 3.47 10.84 -4.78
C THR A 59 2.57 9.64 -4.54
N TYR A 60 1.27 9.85 -4.35
CA TYR A 60 0.29 8.75 -4.28
C TYR A 60 -0.34 8.42 -5.64
N GLU A 61 0.17 9.02 -6.72
CA GLU A 61 -0.15 8.57 -8.08
C GLU A 61 0.08 7.04 -8.20
N PRO A 62 -0.68 6.35 -9.06
CA PRO A 62 -0.69 4.89 -9.10
C PRO A 62 0.72 4.34 -9.39
N GLY A 63 1.33 3.73 -8.37
CA GLY A 63 2.65 3.14 -8.49
C GLY A 63 3.57 3.28 -7.28
N ALA A 64 3.21 4.05 -6.25
CA ALA A 64 4.00 4.13 -5.02
C ALA A 64 4.03 2.80 -4.25
N ASP A 65 5.18 2.47 -3.69
CA ASP A 65 5.34 1.32 -2.82
C ASP A 65 5.15 1.73 -1.36
N LEU A 66 4.37 0.92 -0.65
CA LEU A 66 4.25 0.90 0.81
C LEU A 66 5.05 -0.30 1.31
N ILE A 67 6.15 -0.03 2.01
CA ILE A 67 7.10 -1.04 2.46
C ILE A 67 6.88 -1.31 3.93
N ARG A 68 6.68 -2.57 4.30
CA ARG A 68 6.52 -2.95 5.71
C ARG A 68 7.75 -2.57 6.53
N ASP A 69 7.54 -2.09 7.76
CA ASP A 69 8.62 -1.68 8.67
C ASP A 69 9.73 -2.71 8.82
N ASN A 70 9.38 -3.97 9.10
CA ASN A 70 10.36 -5.05 9.25
C ASN A 70 11.00 -5.53 7.93
N TYR A 71 10.70 -4.90 6.79
CA TYR A 71 11.26 -5.20 5.47
C TYR A 71 11.96 -3.98 4.85
N ILE A 72 11.92 -2.81 5.49
CA ILE A 72 12.44 -1.57 4.90
C ILE A 72 13.96 -1.59 4.70
N GLU A 73 14.71 -2.26 5.57
CA GLU A 73 16.16 -2.40 5.45
C GLU A 73 16.52 -3.27 4.25
N GLU A 74 15.90 -4.45 4.13
CA GLU A 74 16.06 -5.34 2.98
C GLU A 74 15.67 -4.66 1.66
N TYR A 75 14.61 -3.85 1.67
CA TYR A 75 14.17 -3.07 0.51
C TYR A 75 15.22 -2.03 0.08
N LYS A 76 15.82 -1.33 1.04
CA LYS A 76 16.88 -0.35 0.78
C LYS A 76 18.12 -1.02 0.20
N GLU A 77 18.57 -2.12 0.80
CA GLU A 77 19.72 -2.89 0.30
C GLU A 77 19.47 -3.42 -1.13
N ALA A 78 18.24 -3.85 -1.43
CA ALA A 78 17.87 -4.28 -2.78
C ALA A 78 17.85 -3.12 -3.80
N MET A 79 17.56 -1.89 -3.34
CA MET A 79 17.57 -0.67 -4.16
C MET A 79 18.96 -0.04 -4.33
N GLU A 80 19.92 -0.26 -3.42
CA GLU A 80 21.31 0.25 -3.46
C GLU A 80 22.18 -0.41 -4.55
N LYS A 81 21.62 -0.72 -5.73
CA LYS A 81 22.37 -1.00 -6.95
C LYS A 81 22.80 0.32 -7.61
N PRO A 82 24.00 0.38 -8.25
CA PRO A 82 24.81 1.59 -8.39
C PRO A 82 24.30 2.71 -9.31
N ASP A 83 23.12 2.59 -9.92
CA ASP A 83 22.59 3.60 -10.85
C ASP A 83 21.67 4.66 -10.18
N MET A 84 21.42 4.57 -8.86
CA MET A 84 20.55 5.50 -8.13
C MET A 84 21.21 6.13 -6.89
N ALA A 85 22.50 6.48 -7.03
CA ALA A 85 23.33 6.96 -5.93
C ALA A 85 23.12 8.43 -5.51
N GLU A 86 22.16 9.18 -6.09
CA GLU A 86 22.04 10.63 -5.78
C GLU A 86 20.68 11.13 -5.26
N ASP A 87 19.62 10.32 -5.27
CA ASP A 87 18.29 10.70 -4.75
C ASP A 87 17.80 9.84 -3.57
N SER A 88 18.67 9.01 -2.99
CA SER A 88 18.33 8.01 -1.96
C SER A 88 18.20 8.58 -0.54
N LYS A 89 17.54 9.74 -0.41
CA LYS A 89 16.76 10.09 0.79
C LYS A 89 15.29 10.14 0.39
N ALA A 90 14.76 9.05 -0.18
CA ALA A 90 13.32 8.88 -0.30
C ALA A 90 12.70 9.17 1.07
N ALA A 91 11.88 10.22 1.15
CA ALA A 91 11.25 10.61 2.39
C ALA A 91 10.22 9.53 2.72
N PHE A 92 10.58 8.57 3.57
CA PHE A 92 9.64 7.55 4.00
C PHE A 92 8.66 8.15 5.00
N SER A 93 7.37 8.01 4.73
CA SER A 93 6.34 8.44 5.67
C SER A 93 5.62 7.24 6.29
N PRO A 94 5.49 7.17 7.62
CA PRO A 94 4.84 6.04 8.27
C PRO A 94 3.33 6.08 8.04
N VAL A 95 2.75 4.90 7.80
CA VAL A 95 1.34 4.67 7.58
C VAL A 95 0.93 3.42 8.35
N ASP A 96 -0.13 3.52 9.17
CA ASP A 96 -0.67 2.36 9.88
C ASP A 96 -1.59 1.53 8.98
N PHE A 97 -1.37 0.22 8.95
CA PHE A 97 -2.28 -0.78 8.40
C PHE A 97 -2.64 -1.83 9.46
N ASN A 98 -3.75 -1.59 10.17
CA ASN A 98 -4.25 -2.50 11.22
C ASN A 98 -3.19 -2.79 12.31
N GLY A 99 -2.46 -1.77 12.77
CA GLY A 99 -1.40 -1.91 13.77
C GLY A 99 -0.03 -2.33 13.22
N VAL A 100 0.09 -2.51 11.90
CA VAL A 100 1.38 -2.76 11.23
C VAL A 100 1.80 -1.49 10.50
N ILE A 101 3.03 -1.03 10.77
CA ILE A 101 3.57 0.17 10.11
C ILE A 101 4.10 -0.19 8.73
N TYR A 102 3.67 0.59 7.74
CA TYR A 102 4.18 0.64 6.39
C TYR A 102 4.80 2.01 6.13
N TRP A 103 5.85 2.04 5.32
CA TRP A 103 6.56 3.24 4.94
C TRP A 103 6.23 3.55 3.49
N LEU A 104 5.49 4.63 3.28
CA LEU A 104 5.21 5.17 1.95
C LEU A 104 6.48 5.81 1.40
N ARG A 105 6.89 5.39 0.20
CA ARG A 105 7.98 5.99 -0.56
C ARG A 105 7.48 7.20 -1.36
N HIS A 106 8.07 8.38 -1.10
CA HIS A 106 7.94 9.59 -1.92
C HIS A 106 8.95 9.64 -3.06
#